data_AF-A0A448WJA5-F1
#
_entry.id   AF-A0A448WJA5-F1
#
_cell.length_a   1.000
_cell.length_b   1.000
_cell.length_c   1.000
_cell.angle_alpha   90.00
_cell.angle_beta   90.00
_cell.angle_gamma   90.00
#
_symmetry.space_group_name_H-M   'P 1'
#
loop_
_entity.id
_entity.type
_entity.pdbx_description
1 polymer ?
#
loop_
_entity_poly.entity_id
_entity_poly.type
_entity_poly.pdbx_seq_one_letter_code
_entity_poly.pdbx_strand_id
1 'polypeptide(L)' 'ISELEARKFAEENGITIFLETSAKSGDNVQEAFLTGARAVLERVRSTNMMEICAPGNQAGTAYLSTNRSMGPSNNNCSC' A
#
# COMPACT_ATOMS: atom_id res chain seq x y z
N ILE A 1 -5.49 3.56 23.04
CA ILE A 1 -4.34 2.78 22.55
C ILE A 1 -3.08 3.51 22.96
N SER A 2 -2.16 2.81 23.60
CA SER A 2 -0.82 3.33 23.85
C SER A 2 0.12 2.96 22.70
N GLU A 3 1.17 3.74 22.48
CA GLU A 3 2.23 3.44 21.51
C GLU A 3 2.79 2.01 21.71
N LEU A 4 3.06 1.64 22.96
CA LEU A 4 3.58 0.31 23.32
C LEU A 4 2.61 -0.81 22.96
N GLU A 5 1.31 -0.60 23.18
CA GLU A 5 0.26 -1.56 22.83
C GLU A 5 0.14 -1.73 21.32
N ALA A 6 0.13 -0.62 20.56
CA ALA A 6 0.08 -0.67 19.10
C ALA A 6 1.32 -1.33 18.49
N ARG A 7 2.50 -1.07 19.06
CA ARG A 7 3.75 -1.73 18.66
C ARG A 7 3.72 -3.23 18.89
N LYS A 8 3.28 -3.68 20.08
CA LYS A 8 3.11 -5.12 20.37
C LYS A 8 2.17 -5.78 19.38
N PHE A 9 1.04 -5.14 19.08
CA PHE A 9 0.11 -5.65 18.09
C PHE A 9 0.75 -5.80 16.70
N ALA A 10 1.56 -4.82 16.27
CA ALA A 10 2.27 -4.90 14.99
C ALA A 10 3.26 -6.09 14.96
N GLU A 11 4.03 -6.27 16.03
CA GLU A 11 4.98 -7.38 16.18
C GLU A 11 4.27 -8.74 16.15
N GLU A 12 3.17 -8.89 16.90
CA GLU A 12 2.37 -10.12 16.96
C GLU A 12 1.77 -10.51 15.60
N ASN A 13 1.46 -9.53 14.74
CA ASN A 13 0.89 -9.75 13.41
C ASN A 13 1.94 -9.82 12.30
N GLY A 14 3.23 -9.83 12.62
CA GLY A 14 4.31 -9.86 11.63
C GLY A 14 4.42 -8.58 10.80
N ILE A 15 3.83 -7.47 11.27
CA ILE A 15 3.99 -6.15 10.68
C ILE A 15 5.34 -5.60 11.15
N THR A 16 6.32 -5.64 10.26
CA THR A 16 7.71 -5.28 10.57
C THR A 16 7.94 -3.77 10.78
N ILE A 17 6.95 -2.94 10.51
CA ILE A 17 7.05 -1.48 10.59
C ILE A 17 5.84 -0.93 11.34
N PHE A 18 6.12 -0.23 12.44
CA PHE A 18 5.16 0.61 13.16
C PHE A 18 5.74 2.02 13.28
N LEU A 19 4.95 3.03 12.94
CA LEU A 19 5.36 4.43 12.99
C LEU A 19 4.14 5.29 13.33
N GLU A 20 4.21 6.04 14.43
CA GLU A 20 3.19 7.04 14.75
C GLU A 20 3.30 8.21 13.77
N THR A 21 2.17 8.72 13.29
CA THR A 21 2.14 9.79 12.29
C THR A 21 1.04 10.80 12.62
N SER A 22 1.27 12.07 12.27
CA SER A 22 0.26 13.12 12.39
C SER A 22 0.15 13.87 11.08
N ALA A 23 -0.93 13.62 10.34
CA ALA A 23 -1.24 14.35 9.12
C ALA A 23 -1.46 15.85 9.36
N LYS A 24 -1.89 16.23 10.57
CA LYS A 24 -2.17 17.63 10.94
C LYS A 24 -0.90 18.46 11.06
N SER A 25 0.15 17.92 11.66
CA SER A 25 1.44 18.59 11.84
C SER A 25 2.47 18.20 10.79
N GLY A 26 2.20 17.16 10.00
CA GLY A 26 3.13 16.60 9.04
C GLY A 26 4.15 15.62 9.64
N ASP A 27 4.01 15.26 10.92
CA ASP A 27 4.98 14.40 11.61
C ASP A 27 4.96 12.98 11.03
N ASN A 28 6.15 12.52 10.65
CA ASN A 28 6.45 11.17 10.19
C ASN A 28 5.65 10.70 8.95
N VAL A 29 4.91 11.59 8.28
CA VAL A 29 4.11 11.24 7.09
C VAL A 29 5.03 10.77 5.96
N GLN A 30 6.05 11.56 5.62
CA GLN A 30 7.00 11.19 4.55
C GLN A 30 7.77 9.90 4.88
N GLU A 31 8.23 9.77 6.12
CA GLU A 31 8.97 8.59 6.58
C GLU A 31 8.11 7.32 6.54
N ALA A 32 6.82 7.40 6.84
CA ALA A 32 5.90 6.26 6.74
C ALA A 32 5.84 5.72 5.30
N PHE A 33 5.69 6.60 4.31
CA PHE A 33 5.66 6.22 2.90
C PHE A 33 7.02 5.69 2.41
N LEU A 34 8.12 6.35 2.76
CA LEU A 34 9.46 5.92 2.35
C LEU A 34 9.83 4.56 2.95
N THR A 35 9.54 4.36 4.22
CA THR A 35 9.82 3.09 4.92
C THR A 35 8.98 1.96 4.34
N GLY A 36 7.70 2.19 4.08
CA GLY A 36 6.83 1.21 3.41
C GLY A 36 7.32 0.86 2.01
N ALA A 37 7.68 1.86 1.19
CA ALA A 37 8.20 1.64 -0.16
C ALA A 37 9.50 0.82 -0.16
N ARG A 38 10.42 1.11 0.77
CA ARG A 38 11.67 0.36 0.94
C ARG A 38 11.41 -1.09 1.34
N ALA A 39 10.50 -1.34 2.27
CA ALA A 39 10.17 -2.69 2.69
C ALA A 39 9.58 -3.55 1.56
N VAL A 40 8.70 -2.97 0.73
CA VAL A 40 8.17 -3.68 -0.44
C VAL A 40 9.29 -4.00 -1.44
N LEU A 41 10.17 -3.05 -1.70
CA LEU A 41 11.32 -3.22 -2.58
C LEU A 41 12.26 -4.34 -2.10
N GLU A 42 12.55 -4.39 -0.80
CA GLU A 42 13.37 -5.44 -0.19
C GLU A 42 12.71 -6.81 -0.26
N ARG A 43 11.39 -6.89 -0.07
CA ARG A 43 10.64 -8.14 -0.28
C ARG A 43 10.71 -8.60 -1.73
N VAL A 44 10.56 -7.70 -2.70
CA VAL A 44 10.66 -8.01 -4.13
C VAL A 44 12.07 -8.48 -4.52
N ARG A 45 13.12 -7.93 -3.90
CA ARG A 45 14.50 -8.37 -4.15
C ARG A 45 14.84 -9.71 -3.50
N SER A 46 14.34 -9.93 -2.28
CA SER A 46 14.60 -11.14 -1.50
C SER A 46 13.83 -12.34 -2.04
N THR A 47 12.59 -12.13 -2.48
CA THR A 47 11.88 -13.11 -3.29
C THR A 47 12.55 -13.14 -4.66
N ASN A 48 13.13 -14.27 -5.06
CA ASN A 48 13.56 -14.47 -6.44
C ASN A 48 12.29 -14.54 -7.33
N MET A 49 11.70 -13.37 -7.61
CA MET A 49 10.47 -13.16 -8.39
C MET A 49 10.60 -13.59 -9.86
N MET A 50 11.60 -14.40 -10.20
CA MET A 50 11.73 -15.03 -11.51
C MET A 50 10.82 -16.25 -11.66
N GLU A 51 10.31 -16.85 -10.58
CA GLU A 51 9.42 -18.01 -10.65
C GLU A 51 7.94 -17.66 -10.93
N ILE A 52 7.51 -16.40 -10.70
CA ILE A 52 6.14 -15.94 -10.99
C ILE A 52 6.03 -15.25 -12.36
N CYS A 53 7.12 -15.22 -13.15
CA CYS A 53 7.12 -14.71 -14.52
C CYS A 53 7.26 -15.82 -15.57
N ALA A 54 6.78 -17.04 -15.25
CA ALA A 54 6.45 -18.00 -16.30
C ALA A 54 5.15 -17.54 -16.98
N PRO A 55 5.11 -17.30 -18.31
CA PRO A 55 3.93 -16.79 -18.98
C PRO A 55 2.86 -17.89 -19.02
N GLY A 56 1.87 -17.76 -18.13
CA GLY A 56 0.76 -18.69 -17.98
C GLY A 56 -0.57 -17.97 -17.83
N ASN A 57 -0.96 -17.22 -18.87
CA ASN A 57 -2.33 -17.01 -19.33
C ASN A 57 -3.47 -17.03 -18.28
N GLN A 58 -3.58 -16.10 -17.32
CA GLN A 58 -4.91 -15.79 -16.73
C GLN A 58 -5.06 -14.30 -16.46
N ALA A 59 -6.04 -13.73 -17.14
CA ALA A 59 -6.39 -12.32 -17.19
C ALA A 59 -6.66 -11.72 -15.80
N GLY A 60 -6.12 -10.53 -15.57
CA GLY A 60 -6.35 -9.76 -14.35
C GLY A 60 -5.80 -8.33 -14.41
N THR A 61 -5.67 -7.74 -15.59
CA THR A 61 -5.34 -6.31 -15.75
C THR A 61 -6.59 -5.48 -15.52
N ALA A 62 -7.05 -5.36 -14.27
CA ALA A 62 -8.21 -4.55 -13.91
C ALA A 62 -7.83 -3.26 -13.14
N TYR A 63 -6.63 -2.72 -13.38
CA TYR A 63 -6.20 -1.45 -12.75
C TYR A 63 -5.69 -0.39 -13.74
N LEU A 64 -5.70 -0.66 -15.05
CA LEU A 64 -5.31 0.32 -16.05
C LEU A 64 -6.38 0.45 -17.14
N SER A 65 -7.47 1.13 -16.80
CA SER A 65 -8.39 1.68 -17.80
C SER A 65 -8.41 3.19 -17.65
N THR A 66 -7.44 3.84 -18.30
CA THR A 66 -7.60 5.23 -18.73
C THR A 66 -8.64 5.21 -19.82
N ASN A 67 -9.84 5.74 -19.55
CA ASN A 67 -10.78 6.03 -20.62
C ASN A 67 -11.20 7.50 -20.55
N ARG A 68 -10.72 8.25 -21.55
CA ARG A 68 -11.16 9.61 -21.84
C ARG A 68 -12.61 9.57 -22.30
N SER A 69 -13.41 10.49 -21.75
CA SER A 69 -14.62 11.10 -22.36
C SER A 69 -15.70 10.17 -22.94
N MET A 70 -16.84 10.03 -22.24
CA MET A 70 -18.15 10.57 -22.63
C MET A 70 -19.30 9.87 -21.87
N GLY A 71 -20.11 10.64 -21.14
CA GLY A 71 -21.38 10.22 -20.57
C GLY A 71 -21.78 11.04 -19.33
N PRO A 72 -22.94 11.73 -19.29
CA PRO A 72 -23.35 12.50 -18.13
C PRO A 72 -24.03 11.56 -17.13
N SER A 73 -23.29 11.09 -16.12
CA SER A 73 -23.89 10.31 -15.03
C SER A 73 -23.84 11.11 -13.73
N ASN A 74 -24.96 11.81 -13.51
CA ASN A 74 -25.54 12.27 -12.25
C ASN A 74 -24.64 12.12 -11.00
N ASN A 75 -24.05 13.24 -10.57
CA ASN A 75 -23.30 13.35 -9.33
C ASN A 75 -24.24 13.35 -8.13
N ASN A 76 -24.31 12.24 -7.39
CA ASN A 76 -24.82 12.26 -6.02
C ASN A 76 -23.92 11.43 -5.11
N CYS A 77 -22.71 11.95 -4.87
CA CYS A 77 -21.89 11.53 -3.75
C CYS A 77 -22.19 12.45 -2.56
N SER A 78 -22.92 11.93 -1.59
CA SER A 78 -22.97 12.50 -0.24
C SER A 78 -21.78 11.95 0.55
N CYS A 79 -21.10 12.86 1.23
CA CYS A 79 -19.87 12.69 2.01
C CYS A 79 -19.90 11.53 3.00
#